data_AF-A0A803QHW3-F1
#
_entry.id   AF-A0A803QHW3-F1
#
_cell.length_a   1.000
_cell.length_b   1.000
_cell.length_c   1.000
_cell.angle_alpha   90.00
_cell.angle_beta   90.00
_cell.angle_gamma   90.00
#
_symmetry.space_group_name_H-M   'P 1'
#
loop_
_entity.id
_entity.type
_entity.pdbx_description
1 polymer ?
#
loop_
_entity_poly.entity_id
_entity_poly.type
_entity_poly.pdbx_seq_one_letter_code
_entity_poly.pdbx_strand_id
1 'polypeptide(L)'
;MCNSGKWKADNGTFKLEYLQQLEKMMNDRIPNSGIKAQPHIDSHLKILKRQYTTISDILGPSASGFGWIEQLKCVVADKIVFDEWVKSHPTAKGLLNKTFPYYDELAIVYGKDRATGDGAMGFSETLDEIAKEINNG
;
A
#
# COMPACT_ATOMS: atom_id res chain seq x y z
N MET A 1 13.81 11.59 -18.83
CA MET A 1 13.31 10.29 -19.30
C MET A 1 12.04 9.97 -18.55
N CYS A 2 10.88 10.24 -19.14
CA CYS A 2 9.58 9.90 -18.57
C CYS A 2 9.32 8.42 -18.81
N ASN A 3 9.36 7.61 -17.75
CA ASN A 3 8.92 6.21 -17.80
C ASN A 3 7.42 6.15 -17.50
N SER A 4 6.62 6.77 -18.38
CA SER A 4 5.17 6.72 -18.35
C SER A 4 4.75 5.38 -18.95
N GLY A 5 4.48 4.37 -18.12
CA GLY A 5 3.80 3.19 -18.66
C GLY A 5 3.55 2.02 -17.73
N LYS A 6 4.57 1.28 -17.26
CA LYS A 6 4.31 -0.09 -16.78
C LYS A 6 5.28 -0.56 -15.70
N TRP A 7 5.25 0.04 -14.51
CA TRP A 7 6.01 -0.45 -13.34
C TRP A 7 5.36 -1.67 -12.67
N LYS A 8 4.05 -1.86 -12.86
CA LYS A 8 3.32 -3.07 -12.48
C LYS A 8 3.41 -4.15 -13.58
N ALA A 9 3.54 -5.39 -13.15
CA ALA A 9 3.33 -6.59 -13.95
C ALA A 9 1.86 -7.04 -13.86
N ASP A 10 1.40 -7.82 -14.84
CA ASP A 10 0.00 -8.20 -14.98
C ASP A 10 -0.50 -9.11 -13.83
N ASN A 11 0.41 -9.69 -13.06
CA ASN A 11 0.13 -10.50 -11.86
C ASN A 11 0.08 -9.68 -10.56
N GLY A 12 0.05 -8.34 -10.64
CA GLY A 12 0.02 -7.46 -9.48
C GLY A 12 1.33 -7.35 -8.70
N THR A 13 2.46 -7.82 -9.27
CA THR A 13 3.82 -7.56 -8.75
C THR A 13 4.51 -6.44 -9.52
N PHE A 14 5.71 -6.06 -9.10
CA PHE A 14 6.53 -5.10 -9.85
C PHE A 14 7.30 -5.81 -10.96
N LYS A 15 7.56 -5.11 -12.06
CA LYS A 15 8.44 -5.63 -13.13
C LYS A 15 9.89 -5.70 -12.66
N LEU A 16 10.63 -6.69 -13.15
CA LEU A 16 12.04 -6.88 -12.80
C LEU A 16 12.90 -5.64 -13.13
N GLU A 17 12.69 -5.02 -14.29
CA GLU A 17 13.40 -3.80 -14.71
C GLU A 17 13.22 -2.66 -13.70
N TYR A 18 12.02 -2.54 -13.13
CA TYR A 18 11.75 -1.53 -12.10
C TYR A 18 12.50 -1.85 -10.79
N LEU A 19 12.55 -3.12 -10.38
CA LEU A 19 13.32 -3.54 -9.22
C LEU A 19 14.83 -3.30 -9.39
N GLN A 20 15.36 -3.50 -10.60
CA GLN A 20 16.76 -3.20 -10.93
C GLN A 20 17.05 -1.70 -10.89
N GLN A 21 16.10 -0.86 -11.34
CA GLN A 21 16.22 0.58 -11.21
C GLN A 21 16.26 1.02 -9.74
N LEU A 22 15.43 0.40 -8.88
CA LEU A 22 15.47 0.64 -7.44
C LEU A 22 16.78 0.18 -6.81
N GLU A 23 17.33 -0.98 -7.21
CA GLU A 23 18.66 -1.43 -6.76
C GLU A 23 19.73 -0.38 -7.07
N LYS A 24 19.75 0.16 -8.29
CA LYS A 24 20.69 1.22 -8.68
C LYS A 24 20.53 2.45 -7.80
N MET A 25 19.29 2.93 -7.61
CA MET A 25 19.01 4.10 -6.75
C MET A 25 19.42 3.87 -5.29
N MET A 26 19.22 2.66 -4.77
CA MET A 26 19.63 2.29 -3.41
C MET A 26 21.15 2.28 -3.28
N ASN A 27 21.88 1.76 -4.28
CA ASN A 27 23.33 1.76 -4.28
C ASN A 27 23.91 3.18 -4.42
N ASP A 28 23.26 4.07 -5.17
CA ASP A 28 23.67 5.47 -5.30
C ASP A 28 23.51 6.24 -3.97
N ARG A 29 22.45 5.94 -3.19
CA ARG A 29 22.20 6.57 -1.89
C ARG A 29 22.99 5.93 -0.75
N ILE A 30 23.16 4.62 -0.80
CA ILE A 30 23.85 3.82 0.22
C ILE A 30 24.81 2.85 -0.50
N PRO A 31 26.00 3.33 -0.87
CA PRO A 31 26.99 2.51 -1.57
C PRO A 31 27.39 1.29 -0.73
N ASN A 32 27.65 0.17 -1.41
CA ASN A 32 28.09 -1.09 -0.80
C ASN A 32 27.11 -1.68 0.24
N SER A 33 25.83 -1.28 0.21
CA SER A 33 24.79 -1.83 1.09
C SER A 33 24.49 -3.31 0.86
N GLY A 34 24.91 -3.87 -0.29
CA GLY A 34 24.62 -5.24 -0.68
C GLY A 34 23.14 -5.50 -1.00
N ILE A 35 22.29 -4.47 -1.00
CA ILE A 35 20.87 -4.59 -1.29
C ILE A 35 20.67 -4.91 -2.78
N LYS A 36 19.96 -6.00 -3.06
CA LYS A 36 19.64 -6.45 -4.43
C LYS A 36 18.15 -6.30 -4.74
N ALA A 37 17.85 -6.10 -6.02
CA ALA A 37 16.50 -6.13 -6.59
C ALA A 37 15.72 -7.37 -6.10
N GLN A 38 16.38 -8.53 -6.16
CA GLN A 38 15.92 -9.77 -5.55
C GLN A 38 17.05 -10.40 -4.74
N PRO A 39 16.77 -10.94 -3.54
CA PRO A 39 15.45 -11.05 -2.93
C PRO A 39 15.01 -9.80 -2.13
N HIS A 40 15.91 -8.85 -1.85
CA HIS A 40 15.71 -7.86 -0.79
C HIS A 40 14.60 -6.85 -1.09
N ILE A 41 14.70 -6.13 -2.22
CA ILE A 41 13.73 -5.07 -2.56
C ILE A 41 12.35 -5.68 -2.83
N ASP A 42 12.28 -6.73 -3.63
CA ASP A 42 11.03 -7.45 -3.92
C ASP A 42 10.33 -7.96 -2.64
N SER A 43 11.08 -8.62 -1.75
CA SER A 43 10.54 -9.11 -0.47
C SER A 43 10.01 -7.97 0.39
N HIS A 44 10.75 -6.85 0.47
CA HIS A 44 10.32 -5.69 1.23
C HIS A 44 9.01 -5.09 0.69
N LEU A 45 8.90 -4.91 -0.64
CA LEU A 45 7.67 -4.41 -1.27
C LEU A 45 6.48 -5.35 -1.05
N LYS A 46 6.69 -6.67 -1.09
CA LYS A 46 5.66 -7.67 -0.78
C LYS A 46 5.18 -7.57 0.67
N ILE A 47 6.11 -7.36 1.62
CA ILE A 47 5.78 -7.17 3.04
C ILE A 47 4.94 -5.89 3.21
N LEU A 48 5.37 -4.76 2.61
CA LEU A 48 4.64 -3.50 2.67
C LEU A 48 3.23 -3.62 2.08
N LYS A 49 3.08 -4.27 0.92
CA LYS A 49 1.78 -4.54 0.31
C LYS A 49 0.87 -5.35 1.23
N ARG A 50 1.40 -6.42 1.85
CA ARG A 50 0.65 -7.25 2.79
C ARG A 50 0.19 -6.45 4.02
N GLN A 51 1.08 -5.68 4.62
CA GLN A 51 0.76 -4.86 5.79
C GLN A 51 -0.30 -3.80 5.46
N TYR A 52 -0.14 -3.08 4.35
CA TYR A 52 -1.12 -2.12 3.86
C TYR A 52 -2.49 -2.76 3.63
N THR A 53 -2.52 -3.92 2.96
CA THR A 53 -3.76 -4.67 2.69
C THR A 53 -4.46 -5.03 4.00
N THR A 54 -3.73 -5.62 4.95
CA THR A 54 -4.28 -6.02 6.25
C THR A 54 -4.76 -4.84 7.08
N ILE A 55 -4.03 -3.72 7.12
CA ILE A 55 -4.50 -2.51 7.80
C ILE A 55 -5.76 -1.98 7.12
N SER A 56 -5.80 -1.96 5.79
CA SER A 56 -6.99 -1.50 5.05
C SER A 56 -8.21 -2.41 5.26
N ASP A 57 -8.02 -3.71 5.50
CA ASP A 57 -9.11 -4.62 5.91
C ASP A 57 -9.62 -4.26 7.31
N ILE A 58 -8.71 -3.95 8.25
CA ILE A 58 -9.03 -3.54 9.63
C ILE A 58 -9.71 -2.16 9.68
N LEU A 59 -9.37 -1.25 8.77
CA LEU A 59 -10.04 0.05 8.65
C LEU A 59 -11.32 -0.02 7.81
N GLY A 60 -11.63 -1.19 7.26
CA GLY A 60 -12.82 -1.43 6.46
C GLY A 60 -14.10 -1.53 7.31
N PRO A 61 -15.27 -1.44 6.66
CA PRO A 61 -16.56 -1.41 7.34
C PRO A 61 -16.89 -2.70 8.12
N SER A 62 -16.23 -3.81 7.81
CA SER A 62 -16.46 -5.11 8.45
C SER A 62 -15.70 -5.29 9.77
N ALA A 63 -14.73 -4.43 10.08
CA ALA A 63 -13.86 -4.54 11.25
C ALA A 63 -14.36 -3.64 12.39
N SER A 64 -15.50 -3.99 12.97
CA SER A 64 -16.06 -3.26 14.11
C SER A 64 -15.17 -3.37 15.36
N GLY A 65 -15.07 -2.30 16.14
CA GLY A 65 -14.27 -2.23 17.36
C GLY A 65 -12.80 -1.87 17.16
N PHE A 66 -12.42 -1.54 15.92
CA PHE A 66 -11.11 -1.01 15.58
C PHE A 66 -11.17 0.51 15.36
N GLY A 67 -10.09 1.17 15.72
CA GLY A 67 -9.85 2.58 15.47
C GLY A 67 -8.48 2.81 14.83
N TRP A 68 -8.25 4.06 14.43
CA TRP A 68 -7.01 4.52 13.81
C TRP A 68 -6.53 5.79 14.49
N ILE A 69 -5.27 5.82 14.91
CA ILE A 69 -4.61 7.04 15.38
C ILE A 69 -3.82 7.62 14.21
N GLU A 70 -4.33 8.70 13.64
CA GLU A 70 -3.77 9.34 12.45
C GLU A 70 -2.34 9.86 12.67
N GLN A 71 -2.05 10.45 13.84
CA GLN A 71 -0.75 11.03 14.16
C GLN A 71 0.34 9.96 14.32
N LEU A 72 -0.03 8.78 14.80
CA LEU A 72 0.88 7.65 14.99
C LEU A 72 0.81 6.66 13.82
N LYS A 73 -0.12 6.87 12.89
CA LYS A 73 -0.48 5.97 11.80
C LYS A 73 -0.54 4.52 12.28
N CYS A 74 -1.36 4.24 13.29
CA CYS A 74 -1.47 2.90 13.87
C CYS A 74 -2.91 2.49 14.18
N VAL A 75 -3.14 1.18 14.13
CA VAL A 75 -4.41 0.54 14.50
C VAL A 75 -4.49 0.43 16.02
N VAL A 76 -5.65 0.78 16.56
CA VAL A 76 -5.99 0.60 17.98
C VAL A 76 -7.29 -0.19 18.11
N ALA A 77 -7.39 -1.01 19.15
CA ALA A 77 -8.57 -1.80 19.47
C ALA A 77 -8.44 -2.37 20.88
N ASP A 78 -9.56 -2.81 21.46
CA ASP A 78 -9.53 -3.66 22.65
C ASP A 78 -8.82 -4.97 22.35
N LYS A 79 -8.03 -5.45 23.31
CA LYS A 79 -7.24 -6.68 23.15
C LYS A 79 -8.10 -7.89 22.75
N ILE A 80 -9.30 -8.01 23.32
CA ILE A 80 -10.24 -9.10 23.03
C ILE A 80 -10.70 -9.04 21.57
N VAL A 81 -11.07 -7.85 21.09
CA VAL A 81 -11.49 -7.62 19.70
C VAL A 81 -10.36 -7.97 18.74
N PHE A 82 -9.14 -7.51 19.04
CA PHE A 82 -7.97 -7.80 18.22
C PHE A 82 -7.62 -9.29 18.18
N ASP A 83 -7.60 -9.96 19.35
CA ASP A 83 -7.28 -11.38 19.44
C ASP A 83 -8.30 -12.25 18.68
N GLU A 84 -9.59 -11.88 18.73
CA GLU A 84 -10.63 -12.57 17.96
C GLU A 84 -10.43 -12.39 16.46
N TRP A 85 -10.16 -11.16 16.01
CA TRP A 85 -9.89 -10.86 14.61
C TRP A 85 -8.70 -11.64 14.05
N VAL A 86 -7.62 -11.76 14.82
CA VAL A 86 -6.39 -12.47 14.41
C VAL A 86 -6.64 -13.97 14.18
N LYS A 87 -7.67 -14.58 14.79
CA LYS A 87 -8.00 -16.00 14.55
C LYS A 87 -8.39 -16.27 13.10
N SER A 88 -9.15 -15.37 12.48
CA SER A 88 -9.54 -15.46 11.06
C SER A 88 -8.58 -14.70 10.15
N HIS A 89 -7.81 -13.74 10.67
CA HIS A 89 -6.86 -12.91 9.92
C HIS A 89 -5.44 -12.98 10.53
N PRO A 90 -4.74 -14.12 10.40
CA PRO A 90 -3.43 -14.31 11.06
C PRO A 90 -2.35 -13.32 10.58
N THR A 91 -2.52 -12.72 9.40
CA THR A 91 -1.61 -11.66 8.88
C THR A 91 -1.68 -10.37 9.68
N ALA A 92 -2.74 -10.15 10.46
CA ALA A 92 -2.90 -8.98 11.33
C ALA A 92 -2.03 -9.06 12.59
N LYS A 93 -1.49 -10.24 12.92
CA LYS A 93 -0.70 -10.46 14.14
C LYS A 93 0.43 -9.44 14.25
N GLY A 94 0.47 -8.74 15.39
CA GLY A 94 1.50 -7.74 15.69
C GLY A 94 1.33 -6.39 15.00
N LEU A 95 0.15 -6.10 14.42
CA LEU A 95 -0.19 -4.78 13.88
C LEU A 95 -0.89 -3.86 14.89
N LEU A 96 -1.41 -4.40 16.00
CA LEU A 96 -2.00 -3.58 17.07
C LEU A 96 -0.94 -2.63 17.67
N ASN A 97 -1.29 -1.34 17.77
CA ASN A 97 -0.42 -0.27 18.28
C ASN A 97 0.91 -0.12 17.54
N LYS A 98 1.07 -0.74 16.36
CA LYS A 98 2.29 -0.65 15.57
C LYS A 98 2.19 0.51 14.60
N THR A 99 3.12 1.46 14.71
CA THR A 99 3.24 2.59 13.78
C THR A 99 3.52 2.10 12.36
N PHE A 100 2.76 2.63 11.41
CA PHE A 100 2.88 2.38 9.99
C PHE A 100 2.85 3.72 9.22
N PRO A 101 3.95 4.50 9.29
CA PRO A 101 3.95 5.90 8.85
C PRO A 101 3.71 6.06 7.35
N TYR A 102 3.98 5.03 6.56
CA TYR A 102 3.88 5.04 5.10
C TYR A 102 2.49 4.64 4.57
N TYR A 103 1.46 4.63 5.42
CA TYR A 103 0.13 4.13 5.06
C TYR A 103 -0.45 4.88 3.85
N ASP A 104 -0.36 6.21 3.85
CA ASP A 104 -0.99 7.06 2.83
C ASP A 104 -0.25 6.95 1.49
N GLU A 105 1.08 6.91 1.51
CA GLU A 105 1.89 6.70 0.31
C GLU A 105 1.61 5.33 -0.31
N LEU A 106 1.41 4.30 0.52
CA LEU A 106 1.06 2.97 0.05
C LEU A 106 -0.39 2.91 -0.46
N ALA A 107 -1.29 3.76 0.04
CA ALA A 107 -2.64 3.91 -0.52
C ALA A 107 -2.61 4.47 -1.94
N ILE A 108 -1.69 5.38 -2.27
CA ILE A 108 -1.50 5.88 -3.64
C ILE A 108 -1.06 4.73 -4.58
N VAL A 109 -0.18 3.85 -4.10
CA VAL A 109 0.43 2.76 -4.90
C VAL A 109 -0.52 1.57 -5.06
N TYR A 110 -1.21 1.17 -3.97
CA TYR A 110 -1.97 -0.07 -3.88
C TYR A 110 -3.47 0.11 -3.66
N GLY A 111 -3.97 1.32 -3.36
CA GLY A 111 -5.37 1.56 -3.03
C GLY A 111 -6.33 1.29 -4.20
N LYS A 112 -5.92 1.61 -5.43
CA LYS A 112 -6.72 1.34 -6.65
C LYS A 112 -6.98 -0.15 -6.87
N ASP A 113 -6.01 -1.01 -6.55
CA ASP A 113 -6.12 -2.47 -6.75
C ASP A 113 -7.08 -3.12 -5.73
N ARG A 114 -7.49 -2.39 -4.68
CA ARG A 114 -8.46 -2.83 -3.67
C ARG A 114 -9.90 -2.39 -3.95
N ALA A 115 -10.11 -1.40 -4.82
CA ALA A 115 -11.42 -0.82 -5.11
C ALA A 115 -12.25 -1.61 -6.16
N THR A 116 -11.90 -2.88 -6.42
CA THR A 116 -12.65 -3.77 -7.32
C THR A 116 -13.94 -4.28 -6.65
N GLY A 117 -14.80 -3.36 -6.22
CA GLY A 117 -16.12 -3.59 -5.68
C GLY A 117 -17.06 -2.47 -6.13
N ASP A 118 -17.80 -2.75 -7.20
CA ASP A 118 -19.01 -2.15 -7.80
C ASP A 118 -19.46 -0.68 -7.52
N GLY A 119 -18.61 0.21 -7.02
CA GLY A 119 -19.06 1.57 -6.65
C GLY A 119 -17.99 2.64 -6.49
N ALA A 120 -16.78 2.43 -7.00
CA ALA A 120 -15.73 3.45 -6.96
C ALA A 120 -15.53 4.08 -8.34
N MET A 121 -16.00 5.32 -8.51
CA MET A 121 -15.57 6.18 -9.62
C MET A 121 -14.04 6.28 -9.56
N GLY A 122 -13.38 5.86 -10.63
CA GLY A 122 -11.93 5.77 -10.63
C GLY A 122 -11.32 7.16 -10.54
N PHE A 123 -10.17 7.32 -9.87
CA PHE A 123 -9.44 8.59 -9.86
C PHE A 123 -9.11 9.13 -11.28
N SER A 124 -9.10 8.24 -12.30
CA SER A 124 -9.04 8.65 -13.71
C SER A 124 -10.30 9.41 -14.11
N GLU A 125 -11.49 8.90 -13.79
CA GLU A 125 -12.76 9.58 -14.05
C GLU A 125 -12.86 10.89 -13.29
N THR A 126 -12.42 10.96 -12.02
CA THR A 126 -12.44 12.22 -11.26
C THR A 126 -11.45 13.25 -11.83
N LEU A 127 -10.27 12.81 -12.30
CA LEU A 127 -9.33 13.71 -12.96
C LEU A 127 -9.83 14.15 -14.34
N ASP A 128 -10.48 13.25 -15.09
CA ASP A 128 -11.06 13.54 -16.38
C ASP A 128 -12.29 14.48 -16.25
N GLU A 129 -13.04 14.40 -15.16
CA GLU A 129 -14.13 15.34 -14.81
C GLU A 129 -13.60 16.72 -14.41
N ILE A 130 -12.59 16.78 -13.53
CA ILE A 130 -11.93 18.04 -13.16
C ILE A 130 -11.26 18.70 -14.37
N ALA A 131 -10.67 17.91 -15.27
CA ALA A 131 -10.06 18.42 -16.51
C ALA A 131 -11.11 18.95 -17.51
N LYS A 132 -12.32 18.39 -17.52
CA LYS A 132 -13.44 18.89 -18.34
C LYS A 132 -14.01 20.20 -17.80
N GLU A 133 -14.03 20.41 -16.48
CA GLU A 133 -14.51 21.66 -15.88
C GLU A 133 -13.56 22.85 -16.13
N ILE A 134 -12.26 22.60 -16.26
CA ILE A 134 -11.26 23.65 -16.54
C ILE A 134 -11.32 24.14 -17.99
N ASN A 135 -11.90 23.36 -18.91
CA ASN A 135 -11.88 23.64 -20.35
C ASN A 135 -13.16 24.25 -20.93
N ASN A 136 -14.17 24.51 -20.07
CA ASN A 136 -15.46 25.12 -20.44
C ASN A 136 -15.72 26.46 -19.72
N GLY A 137 -14.69 27.12 -19.18
CA GLY A 137 -14.75 28.46 -18.59
C GLY A 137 -14.13 29.52 -19.48
#